data_AF-A0A662LX91-F1
#
_entry.id   AF-A0A662LX91-F1
#
_cell.length_a   1.000
_cell.length_b   1.000
_cell.length_c   1.000
_cell.angle_alpha   90.00
_cell.angle_beta   90.00
_cell.angle_gamma   90.00
#
_symmetry.space_group_name_H-M   'P 1'
#
loop_
_entity.id
_entity.type
_entity.pdbx_description
1 polymer ?
#
loop_
_entity_poly.entity_id
_entity_poly.type
_entity_poly.pdbx_seq_one_letter_code
_entity_poly.pdbx_strand_id
1 'polypeptide(L)'
;MKKIMIMTIIAVAVLAAGQVGAISPTITPQHPEPGDKITVSVPAESNVSNITIQVCIGDICRLPEPMEKMGNEYTYSFYVNETADVHLNFTIHYSDGTSAWDDSTSFRVEKTSNGNTPGFASAIALSAAVVALLIRRKQTKL
;
A
#
# COMPACT_ATOMS: atom_id res chain seq x y z
N MET A 1 -4.92 -52.28 -35.58
CA MET A 1 -5.96 -51.25 -35.75
C MET A 1 -5.76 -50.18 -34.68
N LYS A 2 -6.05 -48.92 -35.04
CA LYS A 2 -5.66 -47.64 -34.42
C LYS A 2 -5.62 -47.59 -32.88
N LYS A 3 -4.49 -47.10 -32.35
CA LYS A 3 -4.34 -46.54 -31.00
C LYS A 3 -5.17 -45.25 -30.93
N ILE A 4 -6.21 -45.22 -30.12
CA ILE A 4 -6.99 -43.99 -29.86
C ILE A 4 -6.39 -43.36 -28.60
N MET A 5 -5.56 -42.35 -28.81
CA MET A 5 -4.96 -41.52 -27.77
C MET A 5 -5.94 -40.37 -27.48
N ILE A 6 -6.66 -40.45 -26.36
CA ILE A 6 -7.55 -39.40 -25.88
C ILE A 6 -6.68 -38.37 -25.14
N MET A 7 -6.39 -37.23 -25.78
CA MET A 7 -5.78 -36.08 -25.12
C MET A 7 -6.88 -35.29 -24.39
N THR A 8 -6.88 -35.37 -23.06
CA THR A 8 -7.70 -34.51 -22.19
C THR A 8 -7.03 -33.14 -22.09
N ILE A 9 -7.64 -32.11 -22.68
CA ILE A 9 -7.21 -30.72 -22.54
C ILE A 9 -7.72 -30.22 -21.19
N ILE A 10 -6.84 -30.13 -20.19
CA ILE A 10 -7.12 -29.43 -18.94
C ILE A 10 -7.01 -27.93 -19.24
N ALA A 11 -8.16 -27.26 -19.34
CA ALA A 11 -8.20 -25.80 -19.40
C ALA A 11 -7.75 -25.25 -18.04
N VAL A 12 -6.50 -24.80 -17.97
CA VAL A 12 -6.00 -24.01 -16.84
C VAL A 12 -6.66 -22.65 -16.95
N ALA A 13 -7.63 -22.39 -16.06
CA ALA A 13 -8.19 -21.06 -15.89
C ALA A 13 -7.06 -20.15 -15.37
N VAL A 14 -6.49 -19.34 -16.26
CA VAL A 14 -5.60 -18.26 -15.89
C VAL A 14 -6.46 -17.24 -15.16
N LEU A 15 -6.37 -17.23 -13.83
CA LEU A 15 -6.85 -16.12 -13.02
C LEU A 15 -6.07 -14.89 -13.48
N ALA A 16 -6.72 -14.07 -14.29
CA ALA A 16 -6.24 -12.73 -14.57
C ALA A 16 -6.28 -11.97 -13.25
N ALA A 17 -5.15 -11.90 -12.56
CA ALA A 17 -4.94 -10.91 -11.51
C ALA A 17 -4.98 -9.56 -12.22
N GLY A 18 -6.18 -8.96 -12.27
CA GLY A 18 -6.33 -7.58 -12.66
C GLY A 18 -5.40 -6.76 -11.77
N GLN A 19 -4.49 -6.03 -12.39
CA GLN A 19 -3.65 -5.07 -11.68
C GLN A 19 -4.59 -3.97 -11.19
N VAL A 20 -4.99 -4.06 -9.92
CA VAL A 20 -5.80 -3.02 -9.30
C VAL A 20 -4.89 -1.82 -9.15
N GLY A 21 -5.35 -0.66 -9.63
CA GLY A 21 -4.64 0.58 -9.44
C GLY A 21 -4.42 0.81 -7.95
N ALA A 22 -3.18 1.06 -7.55
CA ALA A 22 -2.85 1.38 -6.17
C ALA A 22 -3.74 2.55 -5.70
N ILE A 23 -4.44 2.37 -4.59
CA ILE A 23 -5.14 3.47 -3.93
C ILE A 23 -4.10 4.42 -3.35
N SER A 24 -4.44 5.71 -3.38
CA SER A 24 -3.57 6.77 -2.84
C SER A 24 -4.20 7.35 -1.59
N PRO A 25 -4.03 6.71 -0.42
CA PRO A 25 -4.56 7.24 0.83
C PRO A 25 -3.87 8.54 1.21
N THR A 26 -4.60 9.43 1.89
CA THR A 26 -4.04 10.60 2.57
C THR A 26 -3.85 10.27 4.04
N ILE A 27 -2.66 10.55 4.57
CA ILE A 27 -2.31 10.33 5.98
C ILE A 27 -2.22 11.69 6.67
N THR A 28 -2.96 11.85 7.77
CA THR A 28 -2.98 13.08 8.58
C THR A 28 -2.65 12.76 10.04
N PRO A 29 -1.67 13.42 10.68
CA PRO A 29 -0.76 14.40 10.08
C PRO A 29 0.23 13.75 9.09
N GLN A 30 0.80 14.56 8.18
CA GLN A 30 1.75 14.09 7.15
C GLN A 30 3.07 13.59 7.74
N HIS A 31 3.46 14.13 8.90
CA HIS A 31 4.64 13.75 9.67
C HIS A 31 4.18 13.40 11.09
N PRO A 32 3.65 12.19 11.31
CA PRO A 32 3.10 11.82 12.61
C PRO A 32 4.20 11.60 13.64
N GLU A 33 3.98 12.16 14.83
CA GLU A 33 4.81 11.92 16.00
C GLU A 33 4.22 10.84 16.91
N PRO A 34 5.04 10.20 17.75
CA PRO A 34 4.55 9.29 18.78
C PRO A 34 3.47 9.93 19.66
N GLY A 35 2.30 9.30 19.71
CA GLY A 35 1.12 9.76 20.45
C GLY A 35 0.12 10.56 19.62
N ASP A 36 0.44 10.94 18.39
CA ASP A 36 -0.51 11.60 17.49
C ASP A 36 -1.66 10.66 17.10
N LYS A 37 -2.85 11.26 16.92
CA LYS A 37 -3.96 10.58 16.28
C LYS A 37 -3.72 10.59 14.77
N ILE A 38 -3.35 9.43 14.22
CA ILE A 38 -3.16 9.23 12.79
C ILE A 38 -4.51 8.92 12.17
N THR A 39 -4.87 9.66 11.11
CA THR A 39 -6.08 9.45 10.32
C THR A 39 -5.70 9.12 8.89
N VAL A 40 -6.22 8.01 8.38
CA VAL A 40 -6.08 7.55 7.01
C VAL A 40 -7.39 7.81 6.29
N SER A 41 -7.34 8.56 5.20
CA SER A 41 -8.47 8.87 4.34
C SER A 41 -8.26 8.28 2.95
N VAL A 42 -9.24 7.55 2.44
CA VAL A 42 -9.26 7.02 1.06
C VAL A 42 -10.47 7.60 0.34
N PRO A 43 -10.32 8.18 -0.87
CA PRO A 43 -11.45 8.67 -1.65
C PRO A 43 -12.50 7.58 -1.89
N ALA A 44 -13.77 7.91 -1.70
CA ALA A 44 -14.87 6.99 -1.97
C ALA A 44 -15.24 7.03 -3.46
N GLU A 45 -14.80 6.02 -4.21
CA GLU A 45 -15.23 5.80 -5.59
C GLU A 45 -16.64 5.19 -5.64
N SER A 46 -17.38 5.44 -6.72
CA SER A 46 -18.80 5.06 -6.84
C SER A 46 -19.04 3.55 -6.91
N ASN A 47 -18.05 2.79 -7.35
CA ASN A 47 -18.07 1.33 -7.43
C ASN A 47 -17.51 0.64 -6.17
N VAL A 48 -17.05 1.39 -5.16
CA VAL A 48 -16.51 0.83 -3.90
C VAL A 48 -17.61 0.78 -2.84
N SER A 49 -17.91 -0.44 -2.39
CA SER A 49 -18.93 -0.72 -1.37
C SER A 49 -18.39 -0.61 0.06
N ASN A 50 -17.14 -1.03 0.28
CA ASN A 50 -16.48 -0.99 1.58
C ASN A 50 -14.95 -1.06 1.41
N ILE A 51 -14.21 -0.56 2.39
CA ILE A 51 -12.75 -0.72 2.47
C ILE A 51 -12.40 -1.24 3.88
N THR A 52 -11.60 -2.29 3.92
CA THR A 52 -11.02 -2.81 5.16
C THR A 52 -9.55 -2.43 5.21
N ILE A 53 -9.06 -1.99 6.37
CA ILE A 53 -7.66 -1.62 6.60
C ILE A 53 -7.04 -2.52 7.66
N GLN A 54 -5.82 -2.96 7.42
CA GLN A 54 -4.97 -3.59 8.41
C GLN A 54 -3.73 -2.72 8.61
N VAL A 55 -3.47 -2.38 9.87
CA VAL A 55 -2.31 -1.60 10.28
C VAL A 55 -1.24 -2.55 10.82
N CYS A 56 -0.05 -2.53 10.20
CA CYS A 56 1.14 -3.21 10.68
C CYS A 56 2.15 -2.20 11.19
N ILE A 57 2.66 -2.41 12.42
CA ILE A 57 3.65 -1.56 13.08
C ILE A 57 4.89 -2.43 13.32
N GLY A 58 5.98 -2.15 12.60
CA GLY A 58 7.09 -3.09 12.48
C GLY A 58 6.62 -4.46 11.97
N ASP A 59 6.92 -5.53 12.71
CA ASP A 59 6.52 -6.90 12.36
C ASP A 59 5.14 -7.31 12.88
N ILE A 60 4.44 -6.42 13.61
CA ILE A 60 3.16 -6.74 14.28
C ILE A 60 2.00 -6.13 13.52
N CYS A 61 1.11 -6.99 13.00
CA CYS A 61 -0.12 -6.57 12.33
C CYS A 61 -1.35 -6.71 13.23
N ARG A 62 -2.20 -5.68 13.25
CA ARG A 62 -3.51 -5.73 13.89
C ARG A 62 -4.49 -6.56 13.04
N LEU A 63 -5.63 -6.93 13.63
CA LEU A 63 -6.72 -7.52 12.86
C LEU A 63 -7.26 -6.47 11.87
N PRO A 64 -7.62 -6.86 10.63
CA PRO A 64 -8.24 -5.95 9.69
C PRO A 64 -9.56 -5.41 10.23
N GLU A 65 -9.79 -4.10 10.07
CA GLU A 65 -10.99 -3.41 10.52
C GLU A 65 -11.64 -2.62 9.36
N PRO A 66 -12.98 -2.52 9.32
CA PRO A 66 -13.64 -1.71 8.31
C PRO A 66 -13.35 -0.22 8.52
N MET A 67 -13.15 0.50 7.43
CA MET A 67 -13.08 1.97 7.44
C MET A 67 -14.49 2.56 7.50
N GLU A 68 -14.64 3.69 8.18
CA GLU A 68 -15.92 4.40 8.28
C GLU A 68 -16.14 5.30 7.06
N LYS A 69 -17.30 5.22 6.41
CA LYS A 69 -17.62 6.11 5.29
C LYS A 69 -18.10 7.47 5.81
N MET A 70 -17.27 8.50 5.66
CA MET A 70 -17.57 9.88 6.03
C MET A 70 -17.68 10.74 4.77
N GLY A 71 -18.90 10.98 4.30
CA GLY A 71 -19.14 11.77 3.09
C GLY A 71 -18.57 11.10 1.84
N ASN A 72 -17.54 11.70 1.25
CA ASN A 72 -16.85 11.24 0.05
C ASN A 72 -15.53 10.51 0.34
N GLU A 73 -15.28 10.12 1.58
CA GLU A 73 -14.07 9.39 1.98
C GLU A 73 -14.42 8.19 2.87
N TYR A 74 -13.55 7.18 2.84
CA TYR A 74 -13.45 6.15 3.86
C TYR A 74 -12.32 6.54 4.82
N THR A 75 -12.59 6.58 6.11
CA THR A 75 -11.66 7.06 7.14
C THR A 75 -11.40 5.99 8.20
N TYR A 76 -10.17 5.96 8.70
CA TYR A 76 -9.79 5.14 9.85
C TYR A 76 -8.75 5.88 10.69
N SER A 77 -8.89 5.81 12.01
CA SER A 77 -7.97 6.48 12.93
C SER A 77 -7.36 5.52 13.93
N PHE A 78 -6.07 5.70 14.22
CA PHE A 78 -5.34 4.93 15.22
C PHE A 78 -4.21 5.75 15.85
N TYR A 79 -3.57 5.16 16.86
CA TYR A 79 -2.43 5.72 17.57
C TYR A 79 -1.23 4.79 17.50
N VAL A 80 -0.05 5.40 17.44
CA VAL A 80 1.26 4.75 17.58
C VAL A 80 2.05 5.56 18.60
N ASN A 81 2.49 4.91 19.69
CA ASN A 81 3.05 5.61 20.85
C ASN A 81 4.59 5.66 20.85
N GLU A 82 5.22 5.13 19.82
CA GLU A 82 6.67 5.04 19.69
C GLU A 82 7.11 5.31 18.25
N THR A 83 8.42 5.47 18.05
CA THR A 83 8.98 5.62 16.71
C THR A 83 8.95 4.26 16.00
N ALA A 84 8.20 4.18 14.90
CA ALA A 84 8.01 2.93 14.18
C ALA A 84 7.70 3.18 12.69
N ASP A 85 8.06 2.19 11.87
CA ASP A 85 7.59 2.11 10.49
C ASP A 85 6.20 1.47 10.49
N VAL A 86 5.27 2.10 9.78
CA VAL A 86 3.88 1.69 9.67
C VAL A 86 3.60 1.30 8.23
N HIS A 87 3.03 0.12 8.05
CA HIS A 87 2.58 -0.40 6.77
C HIS A 87 1.07 -0.59 6.79
N LEU A 88 0.40 -0.16 5.74
CA LEU A 88 -1.05 -0.22 5.61
C LEU A 88 -1.43 -1.16 4.49
N ASN A 89 -2.22 -2.16 4.84
CA ASN A 89 -2.80 -3.08 3.88
C ASN A 89 -4.30 -2.78 3.76
N PHE A 90 -4.78 -2.68 2.53
CA PHE A 90 -6.18 -2.39 2.23
C PHE A 90 -6.80 -3.54 1.47
N THR A 91 -8.04 -3.87 1.84
CA THR A 91 -8.94 -4.70 1.04
C THR A 91 -10.11 -3.84 0.58
N ILE A 92 -10.22 -3.67 -0.73
CA ILE A 92 -11.28 -2.86 -1.36
C ILE A 92 -12.35 -3.81 -1.83
N HIS A 93 -13.59 -3.63 -1.36
CA HIS A 93 -14.73 -4.42 -1.78
C HIS A 93 -15.56 -3.63 -2.77
N TYR A 94 -15.68 -4.13 -3.99
CA TYR A 94 -16.47 -3.48 -5.04
C TYR A 94 -17.93 -3.92 -4.99
N SER A 95 -18.81 -3.07 -5.50
CA SER A 95 -20.27 -3.31 -5.54
C SER A 95 -20.66 -4.51 -6.42
N ASP A 96 -19.77 -4.97 -7.30
CA ASP A 96 -19.95 -6.18 -8.10
C ASP A 96 -19.60 -7.49 -7.36
N GLY A 97 -19.20 -7.38 -6.08
CA GLY A 97 -18.81 -8.50 -5.23
C GLY A 97 -17.35 -8.93 -5.36
N THR A 98 -16.57 -8.29 -6.24
CA THR A 98 -15.13 -8.52 -6.33
C THR A 98 -14.37 -7.77 -5.25
N SER A 99 -13.12 -8.17 -5.02
CA SER A 99 -12.23 -7.47 -4.10
C SER A 99 -10.84 -7.30 -4.66
N ALA A 100 -10.19 -6.26 -4.20
CA ALA A 100 -8.80 -5.95 -4.49
C ALA A 100 -7.99 -5.80 -3.22
N TRP A 101 -6.69 -6.05 -3.34
CA TRP A 101 -5.72 -5.89 -2.28
C TRP A 101 -4.69 -4.83 -2.67
N ASP A 102 -4.31 -3.99 -1.72
CA ASP A 102 -3.24 -3.00 -1.86
C ASP A 102 -2.40 -2.93 -0.59
N ASP A 103 -1.10 -3.14 -0.72
CA ASP A 103 -0.09 -3.08 0.33
C ASP A 103 1.03 -2.07 -0.01
N SER A 104 0.76 -1.10 -0.89
CA SER A 104 1.78 -0.17 -1.36
C SER A 104 2.06 1.00 -0.41
N THR A 105 1.25 1.16 0.65
CA THR A 105 1.32 2.34 1.53
C THR A 105 2.13 2.05 2.79
N SER A 106 3.20 2.82 2.98
CA SER A 106 3.96 2.85 4.23
C SER A 106 4.39 4.26 4.59
N PHE A 107 4.50 4.54 5.88
CA PHE A 107 5.01 5.80 6.40
C PHE A 107 5.71 5.56 7.74
N ARG A 108 6.36 6.60 8.27
CA ARG A 108 7.12 6.52 9.50
C ARG A 108 6.56 7.46 10.55
N VAL A 109 6.40 6.95 11.77
CA VAL A 109 6.09 7.75 12.95
C VAL A 109 7.41 8.08 13.63
N GLU A 110 7.75 9.37 13.72
CA GLU A 110 9.01 9.78 14.32
C GLU A 110 8.88 11.15 14.98
N LYS A 111 9.67 11.39 16.02
CA LYS A 111 9.65 12.66 16.72
C LYS A 111 10.34 13.71 15.86
N THR A 112 9.64 14.81 15.55
CA THR A 112 10.30 15.94 14.89
C THR A 112 11.29 16.54 15.87
N SER A 113 12.58 16.49 15.55
CA SER A 113 13.60 17.13 16.38
C SER A 113 13.51 18.66 16.21
N ASN A 114 12.67 19.31 17.01
CA ASN A 114 12.75 20.76 17.21
C ASN A 114 14.00 21.07 18.06
N GLY A 115 15.16 21.17 17.42
CA GLY A 115 16.40 21.49 18.11
C GLY A 115 17.53 21.86 17.15
N ASN A 116 17.96 23.13 17.23
CA ASN A 116 19.20 23.68 16.67
C ASN A 116 20.37 22.69 16.74
N THR A 117 20.54 21.87 15.70
CA THR A 117 21.74 21.03 15.51
C THR A 117 22.28 21.33 14.11
N PRO A 118 23.32 22.17 13.99
CA PRO A 118 24.00 22.38 12.71
C PRO A 118 24.71 21.09 12.30
N GLY A 119 24.27 20.52 11.18
CA GLY A 119 24.93 19.39 10.53
C GLY A 119 24.10 18.11 10.62
N PHE A 120 23.77 17.55 9.44
CA PHE A 120 23.22 16.20 9.25
C PHE A 120 21.71 16.00 9.58
N ALA A 121 20.85 16.97 9.28
CA ALA A 121 19.42 16.68 9.11
C ALA A 121 19.22 15.93 7.79
N SER A 122 19.06 14.61 7.92
CA SER A 122 18.80 13.57 6.95
C SER A 122 18.04 14.04 5.70
N ALA A 123 18.77 14.14 4.60
CA ALA A 123 18.21 14.30 3.27
C ALA A 123 17.88 12.91 2.68
N ILE A 124 16.67 12.79 2.10
CA ILE A 124 16.27 11.81 1.06
C ILE A 124 15.84 10.45 1.67
N ALA A 125 14.65 9.89 1.35
CA ALA A 125 14.28 9.47 0.00
C ALA A 125 12.77 9.40 -0.28
N LEU A 126 12.30 10.30 -1.15
CA LEU A 126 11.28 9.96 -2.13
C LEU A 126 11.93 9.02 -3.14
N SER A 127 11.59 7.73 -3.10
CA SER A 127 12.02 6.74 -4.07
C SER A 127 11.30 6.94 -5.41
N ALA A 128 11.74 7.92 -6.19
CA ALA A 128 11.42 8.02 -7.61
C ALA A 128 12.43 7.19 -8.42
N ALA A 129 12.01 5.99 -8.82
CA ALA A 129 12.42 5.26 -10.02
C ALA A 129 13.87 5.45 -10.53
N VAL A 130 14.85 4.83 -9.87
CA VAL A 130 16.14 4.51 -10.51
C VAL A 130 15.98 3.26 -11.38
N VAL A 131 15.29 3.39 -12.52
CA VAL A 131 15.32 2.35 -13.58
C VAL A 131 16.02 2.85 -14.85
N ALA A 132 16.24 4.15 -15.00
CA ALA A 132 16.85 4.70 -16.23
C ALA A 132 18.38 4.60 -16.32
N LEU A 133 19.11 4.26 -15.23
CA LEU A 133 20.58 4.33 -15.23
C LEU A 133 21.30 2.99 -15.48
N LEU A 134 20.58 1.86 -15.50
CA LEU A 134 21.18 0.56 -15.84
C LEU A 134 21.27 0.29 -17.35
N ILE A 135 20.64 1.11 -18.20
CA ILE A 135 20.68 0.92 -19.66
C ILE A 135 21.97 1.49 -20.28
N ARG A 136 22.63 2.48 -19.67
CA ARG A 136 23.82 3.12 -20.29
C ARG A 136 25.15 2.40 -20.11
N ARG A 137 25.24 1.33 -19.31
CA ARG A 137 26.52 0.59 -19.14
C ARG A 137 26.75 -0.55 -20.13
N LYS A 138 25.77 -0.91 -20.98
CA LYS A 138 25.89 -2.05 -21.90
C LYS A 138 26.30 -1.72 -23.34
N GLN A 139 26.53 -0.45 -23.70
CA GLN A 139 26.86 -0.06 -25.09
C GLN A 139 28.27 0.51 -25.32
N THR A 140 29.20 0.40 -24.36
CA THR A 140 30.62 0.80 -24.57
C THR A 140 31.62 -0.34 -24.45
N LYS A 141 31.18 -1.58 -24.69
CA LYS A 141 32.08 -2.70 -25.01
C LYS A 141 31.43 -3.65 -26.00
N LEU A 142 31.60 -3.35 -27.29
CA LEU A 142 31.97 -4.28 -28.37
C LEU A 142 32.17 -3.49 -29.65
#